data_AF-A0A1G2T2P8-F1
#
_entry.id   AF-A0A1G2T2P8-F1
#
_cell.length_a   1.000
_cell.length_b   1.000
_cell.length_c   1.000
_cell.angle_alpha   90.00
_cell.angle_beta   90.00
_cell.angle_gamma   90.00
#
_symmetry.space_group_name_H-M   'P 1'
#
loop_
_entity.id
_entity.type
_entity.pdbx_description
1 polymer ?
#
loop_
_entity_poly.entity_id
_entity_poly.type
_entity_poly.pdbx_seq_one_letter_code
_entity_poly.pdbx_strand_id
1 'polypeptide(L)'
;MRNLFGETVETLLPQEEAGLSNSGSEFNIFALTDAIGRRNKREAWMIYRKALASGMVAEEIFYRIFWQIKIMLLASKTKSADEADIKVFPYNKAKSNLKNFTTLELTNLSTNLVQGYHEIRRGNKEMETFLEKTILGL
;
A
#
# COMPACT_ATOMS: atom_id res chain seq x y z
N MET A 1 -27.43 -2.42 38.29
CA MET A 1 -27.43 -3.03 39.64
C MET A 1 -28.41 -2.26 40.51
N ARG A 2 -29.26 -2.91 41.31
CA ARG A 2 -30.07 -2.22 42.34
C ARG A 2 -29.19 -1.94 43.56
N ASN A 3 -29.38 -0.81 44.21
CA ASN A 3 -28.67 -0.49 45.45
C ASN A 3 -29.33 -1.20 46.66
N LEU A 4 -28.70 -1.10 47.85
CA LEU A 4 -29.15 -1.73 49.09
C LEU A 4 -30.53 -1.24 49.61
N PHE A 5 -31.14 -0.24 48.98
CA PHE A 5 -32.46 0.27 49.34
C PHE A 5 -33.55 -0.04 48.30
N GLY A 6 -33.26 -0.92 47.34
CA GLY A 6 -34.26 -1.44 46.40
C GLY A 6 -34.68 -0.48 45.29
N GLU A 7 -34.10 0.72 45.22
CA GLU A 7 -34.32 1.66 44.14
C GLU A 7 -33.41 1.34 42.93
N THR A 8 -33.96 1.53 41.72
CA THR A 8 -33.18 1.38 40.50
C THR A 8 -32.39 2.67 40.30
N VAL A 9 -31.12 2.66 40.70
CA VAL A 9 -30.20 3.75 40.39
C VAL A 9 -29.86 3.64 38.91
N GLU A 10 -30.47 4.52 38.11
CA GLU A 10 -30.04 4.76 36.75
C GLU A 10 -28.66 5.40 36.85
N THR A 11 -27.62 4.60 36.61
CA THR A 11 -26.24 5.06 36.57
C THR A 11 -26.11 6.08 35.44
N LEU A 12 -26.24 7.36 35.77
CA LEU A 12 -25.81 8.49 34.96
C LEU A 12 -24.26 8.48 34.94
N LEU A 13 -23.69 7.52 34.24
CA LEU A 13 -22.31 7.65 33.78
C LEU A 13 -22.33 8.80 32.76
N PRO A 14 -21.47 9.82 32.93
CA PRO A 14 -21.28 10.81 31.88
C PRO A 14 -20.98 10.07 30.57
N GLN A 15 -21.83 10.28 29.57
CA GLN A 15 -21.60 9.80 28.21
C GLN A 15 -20.52 10.68 27.58
N GLU A 16 -19.28 10.54 28.05
CA GLU A 16 -18.09 11.12 27.45
C GLU A 16 -16.95 10.10 27.52
N GLU A 17 -16.97 9.15 26.61
CA GLU A 17 -15.78 8.97 25.80
C GLU A 17 -16.20 9.21 24.36
N ALA A 18 -15.90 10.43 23.91
CA ALA A 18 -15.90 10.79 22.51
C ALA A 18 -15.29 9.61 21.73
N GLY A 19 -16.10 8.94 20.91
CA GLY A 19 -15.58 8.02 19.93
C GLY A 19 -14.47 8.77 19.21
N LEU A 20 -13.24 8.28 19.33
CA LEU A 20 -12.08 8.79 18.61
C LEU A 20 -12.48 8.85 17.14
N SER A 21 -12.93 10.01 16.68
CA SER A 21 -13.04 10.26 15.27
C SER A 21 -11.61 10.19 14.79
N ASN A 22 -11.23 9.06 14.17
CA ASN A 22 -10.04 8.99 13.34
C ASN A 22 -10.27 9.91 12.13
N SER A 23 -10.25 11.22 12.39
CA SER A 23 -10.19 12.27 11.39
C SER A 23 -8.74 12.71 11.19
N GLY A 24 -7.78 11.85 11.53
CA GLY A 24 -6.48 11.84 10.86
C GLY A 24 -6.69 11.12 9.54
N SER A 25 -6.72 11.87 8.44
CA SER A 25 -6.89 11.32 7.10
C SER A 25 -5.90 10.17 6.87
N GLU A 26 -6.40 8.94 6.84
CA GLU A 26 -5.60 7.77 6.48
C GLU A 26 -4.92 8.06 5.13
N PHE A 27 -3.59 7.98 5.09
CA PHE A 27 -2.85 8.35 3.89
C PHE A 27 -3.28 7.47 2.73
N ASN A 28 -3.73 8.07 1.62
CA ASN A 28 -4.20 7.31 0.46
C ASN A 28 -3.03 6.65 -0.28
N ILE A 29 -2.66 5.46 0.19
CA ILE A 29 -1.56 4.66 -0.37
C ILE A 29 -1.82 4.22 -1.82
N PHE A 30 -3.08 4.17 -2.26
CA PHE A 30 -3.42 3.86 -3.66
C PHE A 30 -2.95 4.95 -4.62
N ALA A 31 -2.84 6.21 -4.17
CA ALA A 31 -2.28 7.29 -4.97
C ALA A 31 -0.83 7.01 -5.37
N LEU A 32 -0.05 6.35 -4.50
CA LEU A 32 1.33 5.95 -4.79
C LEU A 32 1.38 4.90 -5.89
N THR A 33 0.59 3.84 -5.76
CA THR A 33 0.53 2.77 -6.77
C THR A 33 0.05 3.29 -8.12
N ASP A 34 -0.83 4.29 -8.12
CA ASP A 34 -1.35 4.92 -9.34
C ASP A 34 -0.32 5.80 -10.02
N ALA A 35 0.47 6.56 -9.25
CA ALA A 35 1.58 7.33 -9.79
C ALA A 35 2.67 6.41 -10.37
N ILE A 36 2.98 5.28 -9.70
CA ILE A 36 3.90 4.25 -10.21
C ILE A 36 3.38 3.65 -11.51
N GLY A 37 2.10 3.23 -11.56
CA GLY A 37 1.49 2.67 -12.75
C GLY A 37 1.46 3.62 -13.95
N ARG A 38 1.37 4.93 -13.70
CA ARG A 38 1.49 5.99 -14.72
C ARG A 38 2.94 6.37 -15.07
N ARG A 39 3.95 5.75 -14.45
CA ARG A 39 5.37 6.15 -14.52
C ARG A 39 5.65 7.61 -14.18
N ASN A 40 4.83 8.21 -13.32
CA ASN A 40 5.09 9.55 -12.84
C ASN A 40 6.05 9.50 -11.64
N LYS A 41 7.35 9.32 -11.89
CA LYS A 41 8.35 9.16 -10.82
C LYS A 41 8.39 10.34 -9.84
N ARG A 42 8.18 11.57 -10.32
CA ARG A 42 8.15 12.77 -9.47
C ARG A 42 6.96 12.73 -8.53
N GLU A 43 5.78 12.43 -9.05
CA GLU A 43 4.56 12.31 -8.25
C GLU A 43 4.67 11.13 -7.27
N ALA A 44 5.13 9.97 -7.73
CA ALA A 44 5.34 8.79 -6.89
C ALA A 44 6.31 9.08 -5.75
N TRP A 45 7.44 9.74 -6.02
CA TRP A 45 8.41 10.09 -4.99
C TRP A 45 7.83 11.09 -3.98
N MET A 46 7.12 12.14 -4.43
CA MET A 46 6.46 13.07 -3.52
C MET A 46 5.43 12.39 -2.62
N ILE A 47 4.61 11.49 -3.18
CA ILE A 47 3.61 10.73 -2.41
C ILE A 47 4.32 9.79 -1.42
N TYR A 48 5.38 9.11 -1.83
CA TYR A 48 6.19 8.28 -0.95
C TYR A 48 6.75 9.04 0.25
N ARG A 49 7.34 10.23 0.03
CA ARG A 49 7.84 11.09 1.12
C ARG A 49 6.72 11.53 2.06
N LYS A 50 5.53 11.84 1.53
CA LYS A 50 4.36 12.18 2.36
C LYS A 50 3.87 10.97 3.17
N ALA A 51 3.90 9.77 2.61
CA ALA A 51 3.54 8.54 3.31
C ALA A 51 4.44 8.32 4.54
N LEU A 52 5.77 8.41 4.37
CA LEU A 52 6.71 8.33 5.47
C LEU A 52 6.49 9.46 6.51
N ALA A 53 6.27 10.70 6.05
CA ALA A 53 6.02 11.83 6.94
C ALA A 53 4.71 11.68 7.74
N SER A 54 3.75 10.88 7.26
CA SER A 54 2.52 10.55 7.98
C SER A 54 2.69 9.42 9.01
N GLY A 55 3.90 8.86 9.14
CA GLY A 55 4.21 7.77 10.07
C GLY A 55 3.95 6.37 9.52
N MET A 56 3.66 6.22 8.22
CA MET A 56 3.56 4.88 7.60
C MET A 56 4.92 4.19 7.63
N VAL A 57 4.89 2.91 8.00
CA VAL A 57 6.08 2.06 8.03
C VAL A 57 6.50 1.71 6.60
N ALA A 58 7.80 1.82 6.30
CA ALA A 58 8.34 1.61 4.96
C ALA A 58 8.03 0.19 4.42
N GLU A 59 8.02 -0.82 5.29
CA GLU A 59 7.62 -2.20 4.97
C GLU A 59 6.18 -2.29 4.46
N GLU A 60 5.26 -1.51 5.04
CA GLU A 60 3.87 -1.49 4.58
C GLU A 60 3.80 -0.92 3.16
N ILE A 61 4.48 0.21 2.92
CA ILE A 61 4.60 0.83 1.60
C ILE A 61 5.20 -0.17 0.59
N PHE A 62 6.25 -0.90 1.00
CA PHE A 62 6.88 -1.93 0.18
C PHE A 62 5.88 -2.97 -0.29
N TYR A 63 5.07 -3.56 0.60
CA TYR A 63 4.12 -4.59 0.22
C TYR A 63 3.06 -4.07 -0.76
N ARG A 64 2.68 -2.79 -0.66
CA ARG A 64 1.74 -2.15 -1.60
C ARG A 64 2.34 -1.98 -2.99
N ILE A 65 3.59 -1.51 -3.06
CA ILE A 65 4.33 -1.41 -4.33
C ILE A 65 4.55 -2.80 -4.93
N PHE A 66 5.02 -3.76 -4.13
CA PHE A 66 5.24 -5.14 -4.56
C PHE A 66 3.99 -5.78 -5.13
N TRP A 67 2.86 -5.63 -4.43
CA TRP A 67 1.59 -6.16 -4.92
C TRP A 67 1.19 -5.51 -6.24
N GLN A 68 1.27 -4.19 -6.38
CA GLN A 68 0.97 -3.51 -7.65
C GLN A 68 1.83 -4.03 -8.81
N ILE A 69 3.14 -4.17 -8.62
CA ILE A 69 4.05 -4.69 -9.65
C ILE A 69 3.75 -6.16 -9.96
N LYS A 70 3.43 -6.99 -8.96
CA LYS A 70 3.00 -8.38 -9.15
C LYS A 70 1.76 -8.46 -10.02
N ILE A 71 0.73 -7.66 -9.74
CA ILE A 71 -0.52 -7.68 -10.51
C ILE A 71 -0.31 -7.17 -11.94
N MET A 72 0.53 -6.15 -12.13
CA MET A 72 0.93 -5.70 -13.48
C MET A 72 1.71 -6.78 -14.23
N LEU A 73 2.66 -7.45 -13.60
CA LEU A 73 3.39 -8.54 -14.22
C LEU A 73 2.46 -9.69 -14.61
N LEU A 74 1.51 -10.06 -13.76
CA LEU A 74 0.55 -11.12 -14.07
C LEU A 74 -0.38 -10.72 -15.21
N ALA A 75 -0.94 -9.51 -15.17
CA ALA A 75 -1.76 -8.96 -16.24
C ALA A 75 -0.98 -8.82 -17.57
N SER A 76 0.35 -8.70 -17.55
CA SER A 76 1.16 -8.69 -18.77
C SER A 76 1.31 -10.08 -19.41
N LYS A 77 1.06 -11.15 -18.65
CA LYS A 77 1.24 -12.55 -19.08
C LYS A 77 -0.08 -13.29 -19.32
N THR A 78 -1.19 -12.78 -18.81
CA THR A 78 -2.53 -13.38 -18.96
C THR A 78 -3.47 -12.51 -19.80
N LYS A 79 -4.59 -13.10 -20.21
CA LYS A 79 -5.63 -12.46 -21.02
C LYS A 79 -6.80 -11.98 -20.16
N SER A 80 -7.16 -12.70 -19.10
CA SER A 80 -8.28 -12.34 -18.21
C SER A 80 -7.92 -12.33 -16.72
N ALA A 81 -8.81 -11.72 -15.93
CA ALA A 81 -8.72 -11.71 -14.47
C ALA A 81 -8.87 -13.12 -13.88
N ASP A 82 -9.73 -13.94 -14.48
CA ASP A 82 -9.97 -15.33 -14.08
C ASP A 82 -8.73 -16.21 -14.34
N GLU A 83 -8.08 -16.06 -15.51
CA GLU A 83 -6.83 -16.77 -15.82
C GLU A 83 -5.71 -16.38 -14.83
N ALA A 84 -5.74 -15.15 -14.34
CA ALA A 84 -4.78 -14.62 -13.39
C ALA A 84 -5.11 -14.96 -11.92
N ASP A 85 -6.29 -15.53 -11.63
CA ASP A 85 -6.81 -15.70 -10.27
C ASP A 85 -6.78 -14.40 -9.44
N ILE A 86 -7.18 -13.28 -10.07
CA ILE A 86 -7.27 -11.96 -9.42
C ILE A 86 -8.68 -11.39 -9.63
N LYS A 87 -9.17 -10.61 -8.65
CA LYS A 87 -10.38 -9.79 -8.83
C LYS A 87 -10.30 -8.89 -10.07
N VAL A 88 -11.44 -8.70 -10.74
CA VAL A 88 -11.55 -7.95 -12.00
C VAL A 88 -11.03 -6.51 -11.90
N PHE A 89 -11.35 -5.80 -10.82
CA PHE A 89 -10.98 -4.37 -10.69
C PHE A 89 -9.46 -4.15 -10.65
N PRO A 90 -8.67 -4.77 -9.74
CA PRO A 90 -7.22 -4.65 -9.76
C PRO A 90 -6.57 -5.12 -11.06
N TYR A 91 -7.09 -6.19 -11.66
CA TYR A 91 -6.59 -6.72 -12.92
C TYR A 91 -6.74 -5.69 -14.06
N ASN A 92 -7.93 -5.14 -14.24
CA ASN A 92 -8.20 -4.15 -15.29
C ASN A 92 -7.40 -2.87 -15.09
N LYS A 93 -7.27 -2.41 -13.83
CA LYS A 93 -6.45 -1.26 -13.49
C LYS A 93 -4.99 -1.50 -13.87
N ALA A 94 -4.43 -2.65 -13.51
CA ALA A 94 -3.08 -3.03 -13.92
C ALA A 94 -2.93 -3.13 -15.45
N LYS A 95 -3.91 -3.74 -16.14
CA LYS A 95 -3.93 -3.85 -17.60
C LYS A 95 -3.85 -2.47 -18.28
N SER A 96 -4.57 -1.48 -17.78
CA SER A 96 -4.52 -0.10 -18.31
C SER A 96 -3.15 0.58 -18.15
N ASN A 97 -2.34 0.18 -17.17
CA ASN A 97 -1.00 0.71 -16.91
C ASN A 97 0.08 0.00 -17.75
N LEU A 98 -0.22 -1.14 -18.39
CA LEU A 98 0.75 -1.90 -19.18
C LEU A 98 1.25 -1.14 -20.41
N LYS A 99 0.49 -0.18 -20.93
CA LYS A 99 0.97 0.70 -22.02
C LYS A 99 2.25 1.47 -21.65
N ASN A 100 2.53 1.61 -20.35
CA ASN A 100 3.71 2.30 -19.84
C ASN A 100 4.89 1.35 -19.57
N PHE A 101 4.70 0.03 -19.58
CA PHE A 101 5.73 -0.93 -19.15
C PHE A 101 5.86 -2.12 -20.09
N THR A 102 7.09 -2.51 -20.40
CA THR A 102 7.35 -3.80 -21.04
C THR A 102 7.29 -4.93 -20.02
N THR A 103 6.99 -6.15 -20.48
CA THR A 103 7.03 -7.34 -19.63
C THR A 103 8.41 -7.61 -19.02
N LEU A 104 9.48 -7.28 -19.75
CA LEU A 104 10.86 -7.41 -19.26
C LEU A 104 11.13 -6.43 -18.11
N GLU A 105 10.72 -5.17 -18.23
CA GLU A 105 10.87 -4.18 -17.16
C GLU A 105 10.09 -4.59 -15.89
N LEU A 106 8.85 -5.08 -16.03
CA LEU A 106 8.07 -5.58 -14.89
C LEU A 106 8.72 -6.81 -14.25
N THR A 107 9.35 -7.67 -15.05
CA THR A 107 10.09 -8.84 -14.55
C THR A 107 11.32 -8.40 -13.77
N ASN A 108 12.08 -7.44 -14.28
CA ASN A 108 13.27 -6.89 -13.61
C ASN A 108 12.88 -6.16 -12.32
N LEU A 109 11.82 -5.36 -12.35
CA LEU A 109 11.33 -4.63 -11.19
C LEU A 109 10.83 -5.59 -10.09
N SER A 110 10.05 -6.60 -10.45
CA SER A 110 9.62 -7.66 -9.55
C SER A 110 10.81 -8.38 -8.91
N THR A 111 11.80 -8.75 -9.73
CA THR A 111 13.04 -9.41 -9.26
C THR A 111 13.81 -8.53 -8.29
N ASN A 112 13.99 -7.24 -8.61
CA ASN A 112 14.66 -6.28 -7.74
C ASN A 112 13.94 -6.11 -6.39
N LEU A 113 12.60 -6.06 -6.38
CA LEU A 113 11.81 -5.98 -5.15
C LEU A 113 11.99 -7.21 -4.25
N VAL A 114 11.95 -8.42 -4.83
CA VAL A 114 12.16 -9.67 -4.06
C VAL A 114 13.59 -9.74 -3.51
N GLN A 115 14.60 -9.50 -4.35
CA GLN A 115 16.00 -9.51 -3.91
C GLN A 115 16.27 -8.43 -2.85
N GLY A 116 15.78 -7.21 -3.09
CA GLY A 116 15.90 -6.10 -2.15
C GLY A 116 15.33 -6.44 -0.77
N TYR A 117 14.14 -7.03 -0.73
CA TYR A 117 13.51 -7.47 0.52
C TYR A 117 14.38 -8.48 1.28
N HIS A 118 14.94 -9.49 0.59
CA HIS A 118 15.82 -10.47 1.23
C HIS A 118 17.11 -9.84 1.77
N GLU A 119 17.70 -8.91 1.03
CA GLU A 119 18.89 -8.18 1.49
C GLU A 119 18.59 -7.29 2.70
N ILE A 120 17.43 -6.65 2.74
CA ILE A 120 16.98 -5.86 3.91
C ILE A 120 16.79 -6.77 5.12
N ARG A 121 16.17 -7.95 4.95
CA ARG A 121 16.00 -8.93 6.05
C ARG A 121 17.31 -9.54 6.56
N ARG A 122 18.38 -9.47 5.75
CA ARG A 122 19.74 -9.84 6.16
C ARG A 122 20.50 -8.70 6.83
N GLY A 123 19.94 -7.50 6.89
CA GLY A 123 20.61 -6.30 7.42
C GLY A 123 21.61 -5.65 6.45
N ASN A 124 21.58 -6.02 5.16
CA ASN A 124 22.53 -5.51 4.16
C ASN A 124 22.05 -4.21 3.49
N LYS A 125 20.78 -3.81 3.71
CA LYS A 125 20.13 -2.64 3.09
C LYS A 125 19.05 -2.08 4.01
N GLU A 126 18.75 -0.79 3.83
CA GLU A 126 17.62 -0.11 4.48
C GLU A 126 16.39 -0.04 3.57
N MET A 127 15.20 -0.33 4.11
CA MET A 127 13.94 -0.38 3.36
C MET A 127 13.60 0.97 2.71
N GLU A 128 13.73 2.07 3.45
CA GLU A 128 13.37 3.39 2.95
C GLU A 128 14.22 3.81 1.74
N THR A 129 15.54 3.64 1.84
CA THR A 129 16.46 3.97 0.76
C THR A 129 16.26 3.05 -0.44
N PHE A 130 15.97 1.77 -0.20
CA PHE A 130 15.69 0.82 -1.27
C PHE A 130 14.44 1.20 -2.06
N LEU A 131 13.34 1.54 -1.38
CA LEU A 131 12.12 1.99 -2.03
C LEU A 131 12.31 3.31 -2.78
N GLU A 132 13.02 4.27 -2.19
CA GLU A 132 13.31 5.55 -2.83
C GLU A 132 14.08 5.35 -4.14
N LYS A 133 15.15 4.56 -4.12
CA LYS A 133 15.93 4.22 -5.32
C LYS A 133 15.08 3.52 -6.37
N THR A 134 14.21 2.61 -5.93
CA THR A 134 13.31 1.89 -6.83
C THR A 134 12.31 2.83 -7.51
N ILE A 135 11.73 3.78 -6.78
CA ILE A 135 10.78 4.77 -7.33
C ILE A 135 11.46 5.75 -8.29
N LEU A 136 12.65 6.23 -7.93
CA LEU A 136 13.41 7.18 -8.77
C LEU A 136 13.97 6.55 -10.04
N GLY A 137 14.11 5.22 -10.07
CA GLY A 137 14.58 4.43 -11.22
C GLY A 137 13.50 4.05 -12.24
N LEU A 138 12.22 4.44 -12.02
CA LEU A 138 11.10 4.17 -12.94
C LEU A 138 11.14 4.99 -14.25
#